data_AF-A0AAW5RQ88-F1
#
_entry.id   AF-A0AAW5RQ88-F1
#
_cell.length_a   1.000
_cell.length_b   1.000
_cell.length_c   1.000
_cell.angle_alpha   90.00
_cell.angle_beta   90.00
_cell.angle_gamma   90.00
#
_symmetry.space_group_name_H-M   'P 1'
#
loop_
_entity.id
_entity.type
_entity.pdbx_description
1 polymer ?
#
loop_
_entity_poly.entity_id
_entity_poly.type
_entity_poly.pdbx_seq_one_letter_code
_entity_poly.pdbx_strand_id
1 'polypeptide(L)'
;MLPLIPALAALAVQQGPAMIRGIAGWFGGSETANKVADMVEQVSGIGLTAAQQQASIEEQLGRITDPAALVELQKLKIEMEKEQTRRLELQLADKQNEQHETQETIRSGDGATDTYVRNTRPLMARQSWYVTALYVLAFEGLKVAGLGDGADWSMAAMLSTPAWAYLGLRTLDGFAPHPKSSGQKVQSAVTGAVSKLLTRR
;
A
#
# COMPACT_ATOMS: atom_id res chain seq x y z
N MET A 1 21.55 2.18 -15.17
CA MET A 1 22.19 2.41 -13.86
C MET A 1 22.08 3.90 -13.58
N LEU A 2 21.30 4.33 -12.58
CA LEU A 2 21.29 5.73 -12.17
C LEU A 2 22.71 6.12 -11.72
N PRO A 3 23.21 7.32 -12.09
CA PRO A 3 24.50 7.78 -11.60
C PRO A 3 24.49 7.83 -10.06
N LEU A 4 25.61 7.48 -9.43
CA LEU A 4 25.72 7.31 -7.97
C LEU A 4 25.18 8.52 -7.20
N ILE A 5 25.55 9.71 -7.65
CA ILE A 5 25.29 11.01 -7.02
C ILE A 5 23.78 11.38 -7.04
N PRO A 6 23.08 11.43 -8.19
CA PRO A 6 21.65 11.75 -8.22
C PRO A 6 20.79 10.71 -7.49
N ALA A 7 21.20 9.44 -7.49
CA ALA A 7 20.50 8.40 -6.72
C ALA A 7 20.64 8.60 -5.21
N LEU A 8 21.84 8.94 -4.74
CA LEU A 8 22.09 9.29 -3.34
C LEU A 8 21.35 10.56 -2.92
N ALA A 9 21.36 11.61 -3.76
CA ALA A 9 20.64 12.85 -3.48
C ALA A 9 19.12 12.61 -3.33
N ALA A 10 18.52 11.81 -4.22
CA ALA A 10 17.10 11.45 -4.12
C ALA A 10 16.79 10.70 -2.82
N LEU A 11 17.59 9.67 -2.49
CA LEU A 11 17.42 8.87 -1.29
C LEU A 11 17.62 9.71 -0.02
N ALA A 12 18.60 10.62 -0.03
CA ALA A 12 18.92 11.48 1.09
C ALA A 12 17.79 12.48 1.41
N VAL A 13 17.17 13.07 0.37
CA VAL A 13 15.98 13.94 0.53
C VAL A 13 14.78 13.13 1.02
N GLN A 14 14.58 11.92 0.50
CA GLN A 14 13.44 11.07 0.87
C GLN A 14 13.50 10.55 2.32
N GLN A 15 14.69 10.17 2.78
CA GLN A 15 14.89 9.53 4.09
C GLN A 15 15.30 10.50 5.20
N GLY A 16 15.87 11.66 4.85
CA GLY A 16 16.29 12.69 5.78
C GLY A 16 17.61 12.42 6.51
N PRO A 17 18.15 13.43 7.23
CA PRO A 17 19.50 13.41 7.78
C PRO A 17 19.67 12.43 8.95
N ALA A 18 18.60 12.15 9.71
CA ALA A 18 18.63 11.23 10.84
C ALA A 18 18.90 9.77 10.43
N MET A 19 18.35 9.32 9.29
CA MET A 19 18.63 7.97 8.78
C MET A 19 20.08 7.86 8.31
N ILE A 20 20.60 8.89 7.63
CA ILE A 20 21.99 8.94 7.16
C ILE A 20 22.96 8.84 8.34
N ARG A 21 22.71 9.59 9.42
CA ARG A 21 23.51 9.51 10.66
C ARG A 21 23.39 8.15 11.35
N GLY A 22 22.20 7.55 11.37
CA GLY A 22 22.00 6.20 11.91
C GLY A 22 22.83 5.15 11.18
N ILE A 23 22.80 5.19 9.84
CA ILE A 23 23.60 4.29 9.00
C ILE A 23 25.10 4.60 9.13
N ALA A 24 25.49 5.87 9.22
CA ALA A 24 26.88 6.28 9.48
C ALA A 24 27.41 5.73 10.81
N GLY A 25 26.56 5.70 11.86
CA GLY A 25 26.88 5.08 13.14
C GLY A 25 27.13 3.58 13.04
N TRP A 26 26.41 2.87 12.16
CA TRP A 26 26.63 1.44 11.90
C TRP A 26 27.95 1.17 11.17
N PHE A 27 28.48 2.14 10.43
CA PHE A 27 29.79 2.07 9.79
C PHE A 27 30.95 2.56 10.69
N GLY A 28 30.71 2.80 11.98
CA GLY A 28 31.75 3.25 12.93
C GLY A 28 32.06 4.74 12.89
N GLY A 29 31.20 5.55 12.24
CA GLY A 29 31.36 6.99 12.07
C GLY A 29 32.19 7.34 10.83
N SER A 30 31.53 7.66 9.73
CA SER A 30 32.17 8.22 8.52
C SER A 30 32.00 9.74 8.51
N GLU A 31 33.11 10.48 8.40
CA GLU A 31 33.09 11.93 8.20
C GLU A 31 32.34 12.31 6.92
N THR A 32 32.44 11.48 5.88
CA THR A 32 31.74 11.67 4.60
C THR A 32 30.23 11.55 4.79
N ALA A 33 29.77 10.53 5.51
CA ALA A 33 28.35 10.33 5.76
C ALA A 33 27.75 11.42 6.67
N ASN A 34 28.52 11.93 7.65
CA ASN A 34 28.12 13.08 8.46
C ASN A 34 28.03 14.36 7.62
N LYS A 35 29.00 14.62 6.73
CA LYS A 35 28.94 15.73 5.77
C LYS A 35 27.70 15.65 4.88
N VAL A 36 27.33 14.45 4.41
CA VAL A 36 26.08 14.28 3.62
C VAL A 36 24.84 14.56 4.47
N ALA A 37 24.79 14.10 5.72
CA ALA A 37 23.69 14.41 6.62
C ALA A 37 23.57 15.92 6.88
N ASP A 38 24.70 16.61 7.08
CA ASP A 38 24.73 18.05 7.31
C ASP A 38 24.27 18.84 6.07
N MET A 39 24.67 18.39 4.86
CA MET A 39 24.18 18.97 3.59
C MET A 39 22.66 18.84 3.46
N VAL A 40 22.09 17.66 3.79
CA VAL A 40 20.65 17.42 3.74
C VAL A 40 19.92 18.25 4.80
N GLU A 41 20.47 18.36 6.01
CA GLU A 41 19.88 19.18 7.08
C GLU A 41 19.86 20.66 6.68
N GLN A 42 20.95 21.19 6.14
CA GLN A 42 21.03 22.58 5.67
C GLN A 42 20.04 22.86 4.54
N VAL A 43 19.90 21.94 3.58
CA VAL A 43 19.00 22.11 2.42
C VAL A 43 17.52 21.93 2.81
N SER A 44 17.22 21.03 3.75
CA SER A 44 15.87 20.79 4.25
C SER A 44 15.33 21.93 5.13
N GLY A 45 16.21 22.66 5.83
CA GLY A 45 15.84 23.82 6.65
C GLY A 45 15.38 25.06 5.88
N ILE A 46 15.60 25.11 4.56
CA ILE A 46 15.36 26.31 3.73
C ILE A 46 13.96 26.30 3.06
N GLY A 47 13.13 25.27 3.29
CA GLY A 47 11.76 25.24 2.75
C GLY A 47 11.68 25.11 1.22
N LEU A 48 12.74 24.63 0.58
CA LEU A 48 12.82 24.37 -0.86
C LEU A 48 11.92 23.19 -1.28
N THR A 49 11.52 23.16 -2.55
CA THR A 49 10.81 22.00 -3.12
C THR A 49 11.74 20.78 -3.22
N ALA A 50 11.20 19.55 -3.11
CA ALA A 50 12.01 18.31 -3.12
C ALA A 50 12.94 18.19 -4.35
N ALA A 51 12.49 18.68 -5.52
CA ALA A 51 13.31 18.70 -6.74
C ALA A 51 14.48 19.69 -6.66
N GLN A 52 14.26 20.87 -6.04
CA GLN A 52 15.32 21.86 -5.83
C GLN A 52 16.33 21.41 -4.76
N GLN A 53 15.85 20.71 -3.72
CA GLN A 53 16.70 20.10 -2.71
C GLN A 53 17.60 19.01 -3.30
N GLN A 54 17.03 18.17 -4.18
CA GLN A 54 17.79 17.12 -4.84
C GLN A 54 18.88 17.69 -5.76
N ALA A 55 18.57 18.74 -6.53
CA ALA A 55 19.54 19.38 -7.42
C ALA A 55 20.70 20.05 -6.66
N SER A 56 20.43 20.70 -5.52
CA SER A 56 21.47 21.34 -4.72
C SER A 56 22.37 20.32 -4.02
N ILE A 57 21.80 19.22 -3.52
CA ILE A 57 22.56 18.12 -2.91
C ILE A 57 23.40 17.39 -3.98
N GLU A 58 22.86 17.20 -5.18
CA GLU A 58 23.60 16.63 -6.33
C GLU A 58 24.81 17.49 -6.71
N GLU A 59 24.65 18.82 -6.79
CA GLU A 59 25.77 19.71 -7.09
C GLU A 59 26.87 19.64 -6.02
N GLN A 60 26.49 19.59 -4.75
CA GLN A 60 27.45 19.52 -3.64
C GLN A 60 28.16 18.16 -3.56
N LEU A 61 27.43 17.06 -3.76
CA LEU A 61 28.00 15.72 -3.87
C LEU A 61 28.92 15.57 -5.08
N GLY A 62 28.62 16.24 -6.20
CA GLY A 62 29.47 16.27 -7.40
C GLY A 62 30.82 16.95 -7.20
N ARG A 63 30.98 17.77 -6.15
CA ARG A 63 32.26 18.39 -5.77
C ARG A 63 33.16 17.44 -4.97
N ILE A 64 32.63 16.33 -4.48
CA ILE A 64 33.41 15.29 -3.79
C ILE A 64 34.05 14.38 -4.85
N THR A 65 35.30 14.68 -5.18
CA THR A 65 36.08 13.95 -6.20
C THR A 65 37.07 12.94 -5.61
N ASP A 66 37.14 12.81 -4.28
CA ASP A 66 38.03 11.85 -3.61
C ASP A 66 37.57 10.40 -3.84
N PRO A 67 38.42 9.51 -4.41
CA PRO A 67 38.08 8.11 -4.63
C PRO A 67 37.66 7.34 -3.36
N ALA A 68 38.23 7.66 -2.20
CA ALA A 68 37.87 7.01 -0.94
C ALA A 68 36.45 7.38 -0.51
N ALA A 69 36.09 8.66 -0.62
CA ALA A 69 34.75 9.17 -0.32
C ALA A 69 33.68 8.60 -1.25
N LEU A 70 33.99 8.39 -2.55
CA LEU A 70 33.06 7.79 -3.50
C LEU A 70 32.68 6.34 -3.13
N VAL A 71 33.63 5.57 -2.59
CA VAL A 71 33.36 4.20 -2.11
C VAL A 71 32.48 4.22 -0.86
N GLU A 72 32.69 5.15 0.06
CA GLU A 72 31.83 5.33 1.24
C GLU A 72 30.41 5.74 0.85
N LEU A 73 30.28 6.66 -0.10
CA LEU A 73 28.99 7.07 -0.66
C LEU A 73 28.27 5.88 -1.32
N GLN A 74 28.99 5.02 -2.04
CA GLN A 74 28.41 3.81 -2.62
C GLN A 74 27.94 2.81 -1.57
N LYS A 75 28.70 2.61 -0.49
CA LYS A 75 28.27 1.77 0.64
C LYS A 75 27.04 2.35 1.33
N LEU A 76 27.03 3.67 1.57
CA LEU A 76 25.91 4.38 2.17
C LEU A 76 24.64 4.25 1.32
N LYS A 77 24.76 4.39 -0.01
CA LYS A 77 23.64 4.20 -0.95
C LYS A 77 23.03 2.80 -0.82
N ILE A 78 23.88 1.77 -0.90
CA ILE A 78 23.43 0.37 -0.86
C ILE A 78 22.71 0.07 0.45
N GLU A 79 23.23 0.59 1.57
CA GLU A 79 22.62 0.33 2.87
C GLU A 79 21.30 1.09 3.06
N MET A 80 21.20 2.32 2.54
CA MET A 80 19.92 3.06 2.51
C MET A 80 18.87 2.33 1.68
N GLU A 81 19.22 1.79 0.51
CA GLU A 81 18.28 1.02 -0.32
C GLU A 81 17.79 -0.25 0.38
N LYS A 82 18.67 -0.95 1.11
CA LYS A 82 18.30 -2.13 1.90
C LYS A 82 17.36 -1.78 3.06
N GLU A 83 17.69 -0.74 3.82
CA GLU A 83 16.85 -0.31 4.94
C GLU A 83 15.48 0.20 4.47
N GLN A 84 15.43 0.89 3.33
CA GLN A 84 14.16 1.27 2.69
C GLN A 84 13.32 0.05 2.32
N THR A 85 13.94 -0.95 1.69
CA THR A 85 13.27 -2.19 1.29
C THR A 85 12.75 -2.94 2.51
N ARG A 86 13.57 -3.04 3.56
CA ARG A 86 13.20 -3.68 4.83
C ARG A 86 12.03 -3.00 5.53
N ARG A 87 12.01 -1.66 5.58
CA ARG A 87 10.88 -0.90 6.16
C ARG A 87 9.60 -1.11 5.37
N LEU A 88 9.70 -1.13 4.04
CA LEU A 88 8.55 -1.41 3.18
C LEU A 88 8.03 -2.83 3.42
N GLU A 89 8.93 -3.81 3.52
CA GLU A 89 8.57 -5.20 3.83
C GLU A 89 7.86 -5.32 5.18
N LEU A 90 8.37 -4.68 6.23
CA LEU A 90 7.73 -4.67 7.55
C LEU A 90 6.34 -4.02 7.51
N GLN A 91 6.20 -2.87 6.85
CA GLN A 91 4.89 -2.21 6.70
C GLN A 91 3.89 -3.06 5.91
N LEU A 92 4.36 -3.77 4.88
CA LEU A 92 3.52 -4.67 4.10
C LEU A 92 3.15 -5.91 4.91
N ALA A 93 4.07 -6.46 5.70
CA ALA A 93 3.83 -7.58 6.59
C ALA A 93 2.81 -7.22 7.68
N ASP A 94 2.94 -6.04 8.30
CA ASP A 94 1.98 -5.55 9.29
C ASP A 94 0.59 -5.40 8.69
N LYS A 95 0.48 -4.76 7.51
CA LYS A 95 -0.81 -4.65 6.77
C LYS A 95 -1.40 -6.01 6.43
N GLN A 96 -0.56 -6.98 6.04
CA GLN A 96 -1.01 -8.34 5.74
C GLN A 96 -1.50 -9.05 7.00
N ASN A 97 -0.82 -8.88 8.14
CA ASN A 97 -1.23 -9.44 9.42
C ASN A 97 -2.54 -8.82 9.92
N GLU A 98 -2.69 -7.50 9.86
CA GLU A 98 -3.95 -6.81 10.19
C GLU A 98 -5.13 -7.34 9.36
N GLN A 99 -4.91 -7.51 8.05
CA GLN A 99 -5.92 -8.10 7.15
C GLN A 99 -6.20 -9.56 7.49
N HIS A 100 -5.18 -10.32 7.88
CA HIS A 100 -5.31 -11.73 8.26
C HIS A 100 -6.16 -11.88 9.52
N GLU A 101 -5.85 -11.14 10.58
CA GLU A 101 -6.60 -11.14 11.84
C GLU A 101 -8.06 -10.70 11.65
N THR A 102 -8.27 -9.68 10.82
CA THR A 102 -9.62 -9.21 10.47
C THR A 102 -10.42 -10.31 9.77
N GLN A 103 -9.80 -11.00 8.80
CA GLN A 103 -10.44 -12.11 8.10
C GLN A 103 -10.69 -13.32 9.00
N GLU A 104 -9.77 -13.64 9.91
CA GLU A 104 -9.97 -14.72 10.89
C GLU A 104 -11.14 -14.42 11.82
N THR A 105 -11.26 -13.17 12.28
CA THR A 105 -12.41 -12.72 13.09
C THR A 105 -13.73 -12.81 12.33
N ILE A 106 -13.72 -12.50 11.02
CA ILE A 106 -14.90 -12.66 10.18
C ILE A 106 -15.25 -14.14 10.01
N ARG A 107 -14.25 -15.00 9.71
CA ARG A 107 -14.45 -16.45 9.55
C ARG A 107 -14.91 -17.13 10.82
N SER A 108 -14.38 -16.72 11.98
CA SER A 108 -14.81 -17.25 13.28
C SER A 108 -16.24 -16.83 13.61
N GLY A 109 -16.64 -15.61 13.25
CA GLY A 109 -18.03 -15.15 13.33
C GLY A 109 -18.98 -15.91 12.38
N ASP A 110 -18.54 -16.19 11.15
CA ASP A 110 -19.32 -16.97 10.17
C ASP A 110 -19.44 -18.46 10.56
N GLY A 111 -18.43 -18.98 11.28
CA GLY A 111 -18.38 -20.34 11.82
C GLY A 111 -19.01 -20.51 13.21
N ALA A 112 -19.63 -19.47 13.76
CA ALA A 112 -20.26 -19.54 15.08
C ALA A 112 -21.35 -20.62 15.12
N THR A 113 -21.35 -21.41 16.20
CA THR A 113 -22.34 -22.49 16.44
C THR A 113 -23.75 -21.92 16.63
N ASP A 114 -23.85 -20.67 17.09
CA ASP A 114 -25.11 -19.96 17.25
C ASP A 114 -25.66 -19.48 15.89
N THR A 115 -26.79 -20.06 15.50
CA THR A 115 -27.54 -19.72 14.29
C THR A 115 -27.99 -18.26 14.21
N TYR A 116 -28.23 -17.59 15.34
CA TYR A 116 -28.63 -16.17 15.34
C TYR A 116 -27.46 -15.31 14.85
N VAL A 117 -26.28 -15.46 15.46
CA VAL A 117 -25.07 -14.69 15.10
C VAL A 117 -24.66 -14.93 13.64
N ARG A 118 -24.73 -16.19 13.18
CA ARG A 118 -24.40 -16.56 11.80
C ARG A 118 -25.33 -15.93 10.76
N ASN A 119 -26.61 -15.77 11.08
CA ASN A 119 -27.61 -15.28 10.13
C ASN A 119 -27.79 -13.75 10.16
N THR A 120 -27.43 -13.07 11.26
CA THR A 120 -27.64 -11.62 11.41
C THR A 120 -26.97 -10.79 10.32
N ARG A 121 -25.68 -11.04 10.00
CA ARG A 121 -24.96 -10.28 8.97
C ARG A 121 -25.58 -10.46 7.56
N PRO A 122 -25.88 -11.69 7.10
CA PRO A 122 -26.62 -11.90 5.84
C PRO A 122 -28.03 -11.29 5.84
N LEU A 123 -28.75 -11.33 6.96
CA LEU A 123 -30.11 -10.80 7.05
C LEU A 123 -30.12 -9.27 6.93
N MET A 124 -29.20 -8.59 7.62
CA MET A 124 -29.05 -7.13 7.50
C MET A 124 -28.74 -6.71 6.06
N ALA A 125 -27.85 -7.43 5.36
CA ALA A 125 -27.53 -7.16 3.97
C ALA A 125 -28.74 -7.35 3.04
N ARG A 126 -29.52 -8.42 3.26
CA ARG A 126 -30.71 -8.71 2.46
C ARG A 126 -31.83 -7.68 2.70
N GLN A 127 -32.05 -7.30 3.95
CA GLN A 127 -33.03 -6.26 4.30
C GLN A 127 -32.64 -4.91 3.69
N SER A 128 -31.37 -4.54 3.78
CA SER A 128 -30.83 -3.34 3.11
C SER A 128 -31.10 -3.37 1.61
N TRP A 129 -30.83 -4.49 0.93
CA TRP A 129 -31.12 -4.62 -0.51
C TRP A 129 -32.61 -4.45 -0.85
N TYR A 130 -33.50 -5.09 -0.10
CA TYR A 130 -34.94 -4.96 -0.32
C TYR A 130 -35.44 -3.54 -0.06
N VAL A 131 -34.94 -2.88 0.98
CA VAL A 131 -35.32 -1.49 1.31
C VAL A 131 -34.82 -0.52 0.24
N THR A 132 -33.59 -0.67 -0.25
CA THR A 132 -33.08 0.15 -1.36
C THR A 132 -33.90 -0.08 -2.64
N ALA A 133 -34.19 -1.34 -2.98
CA ALA A 133 -34.99 -1.66 -4.17
C ALA A 133 -36.41 -1.08 -4.08
N LEU A 134 -37.06 -1.21 -2.92
CA LEU A 134 -38.39 -0.64 -2.67
C LEU A 134 -38.35 0.89 -2.77
N TYR A 135 -37.36 1.54 -2.17
CA TYR A 135 -37.19 2.99 -2.26
C TYR A 135 -37.06 3.47 -3.70
N VAL A 136 -36.17 2.86 -4.49
CA VAL A 136 -35.98 3.24 -5.90
C VAL A 136 -37.26 3.02 -6.71
N LEU A 137 -37.90 1.85 -6.59
CA LEU A 137 -39.12 1.54 -7.34
C LEU A 137 -40.29 2.45 -6.95
N ALA A 138 -40.47 2.75 -5.67
CA ALA A 138 -41.55 3.61 -5.20
C ALA A 138 -41.36 5.06 -5.68
N PHE A 139 -40.16 5.62 -5.53
CA PHE A 139 -39.91 7.02 -5.88
C PHE A 139 -39.80 7.24 -7.40
N GLU A 140 -39.25 6.30 -8.16
CA GLU A 140 -39.33 6.35 -9.64
C GLU A 140 -40.76 6.12 -10.14
N GLY A 141 -41.54 5.25 -9.48
CA GLY A 141 -42.96 5.06 -9.80
C GLY A 141 -43.80 6.32 -9.55
N LEU A 142 -43.53 7.03 -8.44
CA LEU A 142 -44.17 8.30 -8.12
C LEU A 142 -43.80 9.41 -9.13
N LYS A 143 -42.55 9.43 -9.60
CA LYS A 143 -42.11 10.33 -10.68
C LYS A 143 -42.86 10.08 -11.99
N VAL A 144 -43.05 8.82 -12.38
CA VAL A 144 -43.83 8.45 -13.57
C VAL A 144 -45.30 8.87 -13.42
N ALA A 145 -45.84 8.84 -12.21
CA ALA A 145 -47.19 9.32 -11.90
C ALA A 145 -47.30 10.85 -11.78
N GLY A 146 -46.20 11.61 -11.97
CA GLY A 146 -46.17 13.07 -11.86
C GLY A 146 -46.21 13.60 -10.43
N LEU A 147 -45.99 12.74 -9.42
CA LEU A 147 -46.03 13.04 -7.99
C LEU A 147 -44.62 12.95 -7.38
N GLY A 148 -43.69 13.80 -7.81
CA GLY A 148 -42.35 13.94 -7.20
C GLY A 148 -41.18 13.86 -8.19
N ASP A 149 -39.96 14.05 -7.68
CA ASP A 149 -38.75 14.25 -8.50
C ASP A 149 -37.96 12.95 -8.82
N GLY A 150 -38.34 11.81 -8.22
CA GLY A 150 -37.67 10.52 -8.38
C GLY A 150 -36.86 10.10 -7.16
N ALA A 151 -36.08 9.02 -7.31
CA ALA A 151 -35.26 8.50 -6.23
C ALA A 151 -33.94 9.29 -6.12
N ASP A 152 -33.66 9.86 -4.95
CA ASP A 152 -32.35 10.46 -4.69
C ASP A 152 -31.24 9.41 -4.60
N TRP A 153 -30.17 9.64 -5.37
CA TRP A 153 -28.98 8.80 -5.42
C TRP A 153 -28.26 8.73 -4.06
N SER A 154 -28.21 9.84 -3.32
CA SER A 154 -27.52 9.89 -2.02
C SER A 154 -28.22 8.99 -0.99
N MET A 155 -29.55 9.05 -0.96
CA MET A 155 -30.38 8.18 -0.13
C MET A 155 -30.27 6.70 -0.55
N ALA A 156 -30.28 6.39 -1.85
CA ALA A 156 -30.10 5.02 -2.33
C ALA A 156 -28.72 4.44 -1.96
N ALA A 157 -27.66 5.25 -2.07
CA ALA A 157 -26.31 4.88 -1.65
C ALA A 157 -26.24 4.64 -0.14
N MET A 158 -26.82 5.53 0.67
CA MET A 158 -26.87 5.37 2.13
C MET A 158 -27.59 4.08 2.53
N LEU A 159 -28.79 3.84 1.98
CA LEU A 159 -29.60 2.65 2.29
C LEU A 159 -28.93 1.34 1.88
N SER A 160 -28.12 1.37 0.82
CA SER A 160 -27.40 0.18 0.33
C SER A 160 -26.07 -0.07 1.06
N THR A 161 -25.57 0.86 1.87
CA THR A 161 -24.29 0.73 2.61
C THR A 161 -24.12 -0.62 3.32
N PRO A 162 -25.10 -1.16 4.07
CA PRO A 162 -24.96 -2.47 4.72
C PRO A 162 -24.84 -3.63 3.74
N ALA A 163 -25.57 -3.60 2.62
CA ALA A 163 -25.46 -4.60 1.56
C ALA A 163 -24.08 -4.55 0.89
N TRP A 164 -23.57 -3.35 0.62
CA TRP A 164 -22.23 -3.16 0.05
C TRP A 164 -21.12 -3.50 1.04
N ALA A 165 -21.29 -3.25 2.34
CA ALA A 165 -20.32 -3.66 3.35
C ALA A 165 -20.22 -5.19 3.44
N TYR A 166 -21.36 -5.89 3.33
CA TYR A 166 -21.40 -7.35 3.32
C TYR A 166 -20.82 -7.96 2.03
N LEU A 167 -21.12 -7.37 0.86
CA LEU A 167 -20.62 -7.86 -0.44
C LEU A 167 -19.19 -7.40 -0.74
N GLY A 168 -18.84 -6.17 -0.35
CA GLY A 168 -17.69 -5.38 -0.81
C GLY A 168 -16.38 -5.59 -0.04
N LEU A 169 -16.40 -6.25 1.13
CA LEU A 169 -15.16 -6.73 1.78
C LEU A 169 -14.68 -8.08 1.21
N ARG A 170 -15.45 -8.70 0.31
CA ARG A 170 -15.07 -9.95 -0.38
C ARG A 170 -14.71 -9.76 -1.86
N THR A 171 -15.02 -8.60 -2.44
CA THR A 171 -14.87 -8.35 -3.89
C THR A 171 -13.89 -7.24 -4.25
N LEU A 172 -13.56 -6.30 -3.36
CA LEU A 172 -12.50 -5.31 -3.64
C LEU A 172 -11.11 -5.95 -3.79
N ASP A 173 -10.85 -7.10 -3.12
CA ASP A 173 -9.66 -7.94 -3.33
C ASP A 173 -9.85 -8.98 -4.47
N GLY A 174 -11.07 -9.06 -5.03
CA GLY A 174 -11.43 -9.95 -6.16
C GLY A 174 -11.26 -9.31 -7.55
N PHE A 175 -11.09 -7.98 -7.61
CA PHE A 175 -10.71 -7.23 -8.81
C PHE A 175 -9.19 -7.00 -8.93
N ALA A 176 -8.39 -7.58 -8.03
CA ALA A 176 -6.95 -7.68 -8.22
C ALA A 176 -6.65 -8.68 -9.38
N PRO A 177 -5.59 -8.48 -10.19
CA PRO A 177 -5.20 -9.40 -11.28
C PRO A 177 -4.99 -10.87 -10.86
N HIS A 178 -4.94 -11.14 -9.55
CA HIS A 178 -4.89 -12.47 -8.95
C HIS A 178 -6.04 -12.64 -7.94
N PRO A 179 -7.24 -12.99 -8.40
CA PRO A 179 -8.33 -13.31 -7.49
C PRO A 179 -7.92 -14.49 -6.60
N LYS A 180 -7.92 -14.29 -5.27
CA LYS A 180 -7.59 -15.31 -4.26
C LYS A 180 -8.68 -16.39 -4.13
N SER A 181 -9.34 -16.77 -5.21
CA SER A 181 -10.13 -18.00 -5.23
C SER A 181 -9.16 -19.18 -5.22
N SER A 182 -9.39 -20.12 -4.30
CA SER A 182 -8.55 -21.30 -4.06
C SER A 182 -8.28 -22.15 -5.32
N GLY A 183 -9.05 -21.99 -6.39
CA GLY A 183 -8.83 -22.65 -7.68
C GLY A 183 -7.58 -22.16 -8.43
N GLN A 184 -7.25 -20.86 -8.39
CA GLN A 184 -6.11 -20.33 -9.16
C GLN A 184 -4.75 -20.71 -8.57
N LYS A 185 -4.64 -20.88 -7.25
CA LYS A 185 -3.40 -21.34 -6.60
C LYS A 185 -3.07 -22.79 -6.96
N VAL A 186 -4.07 -23.64 -7.09
CA VAL A 186 -3.88 -25.03 -7.52
C VAL A 186 -3.51 -25.07 -9.00
N GLN A 187 -4.18 -24.27 -9.84
CA GLN A 187 -3.89 -24.23 -11.26
C GLN A 187 -2.50 -23.65 -11.57
N SER A 188 -2.05 -22.62 -10.83
CA SER A 188 -0.71 -22.04 -11.01
C SER A 188 0.40 -22.94 -10.45
N ALA A 189 0.16 -23.63 -9.33
CA ALA A 189 1.11 -24.61 -8.80
C ALA A 189 1.25 -25.83 -9.73
N VAL A 190 0.15 -26.34 -10.28
CA VAL A 190 0.15 -27.45 -11.24
C VAL A 190 0.79 -27.02 -12.57
N THR A 191 0.45 -25.85 -13.09
CA THR A 191 1.04 -25.33 -14.34
C THR A 191 2.54 -25.06 -14.18
N GLY A 192 2.96 -24.52 -13.03
CA GLY A 192 4.37 -24.29 -12.72
C GLY A 192 5.17 -25.59 -12.55
N ALA A 193 4.57 -26.63 -11.96
CA ALA A 193 5.18 -27.95 -11.84
C ALA A 193 5.32 -28.65 -13.21
N VAL A 194 4.28 -28.58 -14.05
CA VAL A 194 4.28 -29.16 -15.40
C VAL A 194 5.28 -28.44 -16.32
N SER A 195 5.35 -27.11 -16.25
CA SER A 195 6.31 -26.32 -17.02
C SER A 195 7.77 -26.65 -16.64
N LYS A 196 8.07 -26.78 -15.34
CA LYS A 196 9.40 -27.23 -14.85
C LYS A 196 9.76 -28.64 -15.28
N LEU A 197 8.78 -29.52 -15.45
CA LEU A 197 8.98 -30.88 -15.93
C LEU A 197 9.26 -30.92 -17.44
N LEU A 198 8.61 -30.05 -18.21
CA LEU A 198 8.79 -29.94 -19.66
C LEU A 198 10.09 -29.23 -20.07
N THR A 199 10.62 -28.31 -19.26
CA THR A 199 11.90 -27.63 -19.50
C THR A 199 13.13 -28.38 -18.96
N ARG A 200 12.93 -29.54 -18.33
CA ARG A 200 14.02 -30.40 -17.81
C ARG A 200 14.45 -31.52 -18.76
N ARG A 201 14.11 -31.41 -20.06
CA ARG A 201 14.68 -32.24 -21.13
C ARG A 201 15.61 -31.41 -22.01
#